data_AF-A0A9E3U6I3-F1
#
_entry.id   AF-A0A9E3U6I3-F1
#
_cell.length_a   1.000
_cell.length_b   1.000
_cell.length_c   1.000
_cell.angle_alpha   90.00
_cell.angle_beta   90.00
_cell.angle_gamma   90.00
#
_symmetry.space_group_name_H-M   'P 1'
#
loop_
_entity.id
_entity.type
_entity.pdbx_description
1 polymer ?
#
loop_
_entity_poly.entity_id
_entity_poly.type
_entity_poly.pdbx_seq_one_letter_code
_entity_poly.pdbx_strand_id
1 'polypeptide(L)' 'MIDVPPRLLWDYDVAPENELWRLQRILDFFPTYGRDRQTIAALVGHLDALRAPPEVKELVRLYAEHYEGR' A
#
# COMPACT_ATOMS: atom_id res chain seq x y z
N MET A 1 -6.55 6.71 -8.52
CA MET A 1 -6.13 5.33 -8.83
C MET A 1 -4.72 5.14 -8.31
N ILE A 2 -4.45 4.08 -7.56
CA ILE A 2 -3.11 3.78 -7.05
C ILE A 2 -2.29 3.13 -8.17
N ASP A 3 -1.11 3.70 -8.46
CA ASP A 3 -0.22 3.16 -9.47
C ASP A 3 0.64 2.04 -8.87
N VAL A 4 0.69 0.90 -9.56
CA VAL A 4 1.50 -0.25 -9.12
C VAL A 4 2.72 -0.32 -10.03
N PRO A 5 3.93 -0.12 -9.48
CA PRO A 5 5.14 -0.16 -10.28
C PRO A 5 5.25 -1.47 -11.09
N PRO A 6 5.65 -1.43 -12.38
CA PRO A 6 5.68 -2.62 -13.24
C PRO A 6 6.47 -3.80 -12.64
N ARG A 7 7.54 -3.50 -11.90
CA ARG A 7 8.37 -4.49 -11.18
C ARG A 7 7.65 -5.25 -10.05
N LEU A 8 6.45 -4.81 -9.65
CA LEU A 8 5.58 -5.53 -8.70
C LEU A 8 4.52 -6.39 -9.39
N LEU A 9 4.36 -6.26 -10.72
CA LEU A 9 3.31 -6.95 -11.47
C LEU A 9 3.62 -8.41 -11.75
N TRP A 10 4.92 -8.76 -11.86
CA TRP A 10 5.44 -10.11 -12.02
C TRP A 10 4.74 -10.91 -13.13
N ASP A 11 3.65 -11.60 -12.81
CA ASP A 11 2.84 -12.40 -13.74
C ASP A 11 1.80 -11.59 -14.53
N TYR A 12 1.64 -10.29 -14.24
CA TYR A 12 0.69 -9.40 -14.90
C TYR A 12 1.41 -8.43 -15.84
N ASP A 13 0.94 -8.34 -17.09
CA ASP A 13 1.37 -7.28 -18.02
C ASP A 13 0.81 -5.90 -17.59
N VAL A 14 -0.40 -5.90 -17.00
CA VAL A 14 -1.09 -4.71 -16.53
C VAL A 14 -1.71 -4.98 -15.16
N ALA A 15 -1.55 -4.03 -14.24
CA ALA A 15 -2.18 -4.10 -12.91
C ALA A 15 -3.71 -4.22 -13.04
N PRO A 16 -4.34 -5.27 -12.48
CA PRO A 16 -5.79 -5.36 -12.38
C PRO A 16 -6.38 -4.08 -11.79
N GLU A 17 -7.54 -3.64 -12.26
CA GLU A 17 -8.19 -2.41 -11.78
C GLU A 17 -8.72 -2.52 -10.34
N ASN A 18 -8.73 -3.72 -9.76
CA ASN A 18 -9.14 -3.97 -8.39
C ASN A 18 -8.23 -3.23 -7.39
N GLU A 19 -8.79 -2.28 -6.66
CA GLU A 19 -8.06 -1.44 -5.71
C GLU A 19 -7.41 -2.23 -4.57
N LEU A 20 -8.13 -3.18 -3.96
CA LEU A 20 -7.59 -4.03 -2.89
C LEU A 20 -6.42 -4.89 -3.39
N TRP A 21 -6.48 -5.39 -4.63
CA TRP A 21 -5.37 -6.12 -5.23
C TRP A 21 -4.13 -5.21 -5.36
N ARG A 22 -4.31 -3.98 -5.84
CA ARG A 22 -3.22 -3.01 -6.01
C ARG A 22 -2.60 -2.62 -4.68
N LEU A 23 -3.43 -2.36 -3.68
CA LEU A 23 -2.99 -2.02 -2.33
C LEU A 23 -2.29 -3.19 -1.66
N GLN A 24 -2.83 -4.41 -1.77
CA GLN A 24 -2.17 -5.62 -1.27
C GLN A 24 -0.78 -5.76 -1.91
N ARG A 25 -0.70 -5.60 -3.23
CA ARG A 25 0.57 -5.74 -3.95
C ARG A 25 1.60 -4.72 -3.51
N ILE A 26 1.20 -3.50 -3.18
CA ILE A 26 2.11 -2.49 -2.65
C ILE A 26 2.50 -2.84 -1.21
N LEU A 27 1.54 -3.27 -0.39
CA LEU A 27 1.75 -3.62 1.01
C LEU A 27 2.73 -4.77 1.18
N ASP A 28 2.71 -5.75 0.27
CA ASP A 28 3.63 -6.90 0.24
C ASP A 28 5.11 -6.47 0.17
N PHE A 29 5.40 -5.27 -0.34
CA PHE A 29 6.75 -4.72 -0.47
C PHE A 29 6.95 -3.41 0.31
N PHE A 30 6.03 -3.09 1.21
CA PHE A 30 6.15 -1.93 2.08
C PHE A 30 7.32 -2.12 3.06
N PRO A 31 8.14 -1.09 3.36
CA PRO A 31 8.03 0.33 2.96
C PRO A 31 8.86 0.70 1.73
N THR A 32 9.41 -0.28 1.00
CA THR A 32 10.18 0.01 -0.23
C THR A 32 9.29 0.73 -1.26
N TYR A 33 7.99 0.41 -1.25
CA TYR A 33 6.95 1.02 -2.08
C TYR A 33 5.82 1.61 -1.24
N GLY A 34 5.02 2.50 -1.84
CA GLY A 34 3.78 2.99 -1.24
C GLY A 34 3.96 3.97 -0.07
N ARG A 35 5.12 4.64 0.01
CA ARG A 35 5.38 5.66 1.05
C ARG A 35 4.76 7.01 0.75
N ASP A 36 4.30 7.27 -0.47
CA ASP A 36 3.68 8.56 -0.79
C ASP A 36 2.37 8.75 -0.02
N ARG A 37 2.03 10.01 0.25
CA ARG A 37 0.88 10.37 1.09
C ARG A 37 -0.44 9.76 0.60
N GLN A 38 -0.65 9.72 -0.73
CA GLN A 38 -1.88 9.20 -1.30
C GLN A 38 -2.00 7.69 -1.08
N THR A 39 -0.93 6.95 -1.33
CA THR A 39 -0.91 5.50 -1.12
C THR A 39 -1.03 5.14 0.36
N ILE A 40 -0.36 5.86 1.25
CA ILE A 40 -0.49 5.65 2.70
C ILE A 40 -1.94 5.86 3.16
N ALA A 41 -2.60 6.94 2.73
CA ALA A 41 -4.00 7.18 3.06
C ALA A 41 -4.91 6.04 2.57
N ALA A 42 -4.68 5.55 1.35
CA ALA A 42 -5.43 4.44 0.80
C ALA A 42 -5.17 3.10 1.53
N LEU A 43 -3.92 2.83 1.93
CA LEU A 43 -3.55 1.67 2.74
C LEU A 43 -4.22 1.71 4.12
N VAL A 44 -4.23 2.86 4.80
CA VAL A 44 -4.92 3.03 6.09
C VAL A 44 -6.42 2.77 5.95
N GLY A 45 -7.06 3.35 4.92
CA GLY A 45 -8.49 3.17 4.69
C GLY A 45 -8.92 1.72 4.43
N HIS A 46 -8.00 0.85 4.02
CA HIS A 46 -8.27 -0.56 3.71
C HIS A 46 -7.48 -1.54 4.60
N LEU A 47 -6.80 -1.06 5.65
CA LEU A 47 -5.78 -1.84 6.36
C LEU A 47 -6.32 -3.12 7.01
N ASP A 48 -7.58 -3.10 7.42
CA ASP A 48 -8.27 -4.26 8.01
C ASP A 48 -8.63 -5.33 6.96
N ALA A 49 -8.89 -4.92 5.72
CA ALA A 49 -9.16 -5.82 4.59
C ALA A 49 -7.88 -6.40 3.99
N LEU A 50 -6.73 -5.76 4.21
CA LEU A 50 -5.44 -6.18 3.70
C LEU A 50 -4.78 -7.24 4.62
N ARG A 51 -4.12 -8.21 3.98
CA ARG A 51 -3.38 -9.27 4.65
C ARG A 51 -1.96 -8.81 4.88
N ALA A 52 -1.63 -8.49 6.12
CA ALA A 52 -0.27 -8.14 6.52
C ALA A 52 -0.03 -8.50 7.99
N PRO A 53 1.23 -8.79 8.35
CA PRO A 53 1.63 -8.92 9.76
C PRO A 53 1.28 -7.64 10.56
N PRO A 54 0.98 -7.75 11.86
CA PRO A 54 0.69 -6.61 12.71
C PRO A 54 1.76 -5.50 12.64
N GLU A 55 3.04 -5.88 12.53
CA GLU A 55 4.18 -4.97 12.48
C GLU A 55 4.17 -4.12 11.21
N VAL A 56 3.77 -4.70 10.08
CA VAL A 56 3.64 -3.97 8.81
C VAL A 56 2.46 -3.01 8.86
N LYS A 57 1.33 -3.45 9.44
CA LYS A 57 0.17 -2.57 9.65
C LYS A 57 0.52 -1.38 10.54
N GLU A 58 1.28 -1.62 11.59
CA GLU A 58 1.75 -0.55 12.48
C GLU A 58 2.70 0.41 11.76
N LEU A 59 3.60 -0.10 10.93
CA LEU A 59 4.47 0.75 10.13
C LEU A 59 3.67 1.66 9.18
N VAL A 60 2.60 1.16 8.56
CA VAL A 60 1.71 2.00 7.73
C VAL A 60 1.07 3.12 8.55
N ARG A 61 0.60 2.84 9.78
CA ARG A 61 0.02 3.85 10.68
C ARG A 61 1.04 4.92 11.06
N LEU A 62 2.27 4.53 11.40
CA LEU A 62 3.35 5.48 11.71
C LEU A 62 3.65 6.43 10.54
N TYR A 63 3.63 5.92 9.30
CA TYR A 63 3.77 6.77 8.12
C TYR A 63 2.58 7.73 7.96
N ALA A 64 1.36 7.28 8.26
CA ALA A 64 0.17 8.13 8.20
C ALA A 64 0.24 9.28 9.21
N GLU A 65 0.59 8.98 10.46
CA GLU A 65 0.78 9.97 11.53
C GLU A 65 1.82 11.03 11.12
N HIS A 66 2.93 10.61 10.50
CA HIS A 66 3.96 11.52 9.99
C HIS A 66 3.45 12.49 8.91
N TYR A 67 2.42 12.10 8.14
CA TYR A 67 1.78 12.95 7.15
C TYR A 67 0.66 13.82 7.70
N GLU A 68 0.09 13.49 8.86
CA GLU A 68 -0.90 14.32 9.54
C GLU A 68 -0.26 15.39 10.43
N GLY A 69 0.92 15.11 10.98
CA GLY A 69 1.70 16.06 11.79
C GLY A 69 2.46 17.13 10.99
N ARG A 70 2.24 17.24 9.67
CA ARG A 70 2.90 18.18 8.75
C ARG A 70 1.88 18.97 7.94
#